data_AF-A0AAE5QCI7-F1
#
_entry.id   AF-A0AAE5QCI7-F1
#
_cell.length_a   1.000
_cell.length_b   1.000
_cell.length_c   1.000
_cell.angle_alpha   90.00
_cell.angle_beta   90.00
_cell.angle_gamma   90.00
#
_symmetry.space_group_name_H-M   'P 1'
#
loop_
_entity.id
_entity.type
_entity.pdbx_description
1 polymer ?
#
loop_
_entity_poly.entity_id
_entity_poly.type
_entity_poly.pdbx_seq_one_letter_code
_entity_poly.pdbx_strand_id
1 'polypeptide(L)'
;MMATNDRTELLLLLQQFQTDYYTKGNALKVHILLQQFVSKINFDNYFLFMEFEKRHQQLKQIELISDLDNYAELFAENLLKLILLLKNCKTEEL
;
A
#
# COMPACT_ATOMS: atom_id res chain seq x y z
N MET A 1 5.82 -9.06 -25.11
CA MET A 1 4.90 -9.14 -23.96
C MET A 1 5.69 -8.69 -22.74
N MET A 2 5.53 -7.43 -22.29
CA MET A 2 6.18 -6.99 -21.05
C MET A 2 5.29 -7.45 -19.91
N ALA A 3 5.68 -8.54 -19.23
CA ALA A 3 5.13 -8.86 -17.92
C ALA A 3 5.52 -7.70 -17.01
N THR A 4 4.58 -6.78 -16.76
CA THR A 4 4.78 -5.73 -15.78
C THR A 4 4.90 -6.47 -14.45
N ASN A 5 6.07 -6.39 -13.81
CA ASN A 5 6.30 -6.95 -12.48
C ASN A 5 5.12 -6.53 -11.57
N ASP A 6 4.40 -7.48 -10.97
CA ASP A 6 3.19 -7.23 -10.14
C ASP A 6 3.46 -6.14 -9.08
N ARG A 7 4.69 -6.05 -8.57
CA ARG A 7 5.12 -4.99 -7.66
C ARG A 7 5.15 -3.61 -8.31
N THR A 8 5.63 -3.51 -9.54
CA THR A 8 5.65 -2.26 -10.33
C THR A 8 4.23 -1.81 -10.63
N GLU A 9 3.34 -2.75 -11.00
CA GLU A 9 1.92 -2.45 -11.19
C GLU A 9 1.28 -1.91 -9.91
N LEU A 10 1.48 -2.61 -8.77
CA LEU A 10 0.98 -2.15 -7.48
C LEU A 10 1.51 -0.75 -7.14
N LEU A 11 2.81 -0.49 -7.33
CA LEU A 11 3.41 0.82 -7.08
C LEU A 11 2.74 1.94 -7.89
N LEU A 12 2.47 1.70 -9.17
CA LEU A 12 1.78 2.68 -10.03
C LEU A 12 0.34 2.92 -9.56
N LEU A 13 -0.38 1.87 -9.16
CA LEU A 13 -1.73 2.00 -8.63
C LEU A 13 -1.77 2.76 -7.30
N LEU A 14 -0.83 2.50 -6.39
CA LEU A 14 -0.74 3.22 -5.11
C LEU A 14 -0.42 4.71 -5.31
N GLN A 15 0.40 5.07 -6.29
CA GLN A 15 0.73 6.46 -6.59
C GLN A 15 -0.50 7.29 -7.00
N GLN A 16 -1.54 6.67 -7.57
CA GLN A 16 -2.78 7.37 -7.94
C GLN A 16 -3.52 7.93 -6.73
N PHE A 17 -3.32 7.36 -5.54
CA PHE A 17 -3.94 7.82 -4.30
C PHE A 17 -3.16 8.95 -3.61
N GLN A 18 -1.97 9.32 -4.12
CA GLN A 18 -1.15 10.38 -3.53
C GLN A 18 -1.69 11.79 -3.77
N THR A 19 -2.61 11.95 -4.73
CA THR A 19 -3.21 13.24 -5.07
C THR A 19 -4.44 13.56 -4.24
N ASP A 20 -5.02 12.57 -3.54
CA ASP A 20 -6.25 12.72 -2.78
C ASP A 20 -6.29 11.79 -1.55
N TYR A 21 -5.92 12.38 -0.42
CA TYR A 21 -5.97 11.73 0.90
C TYR A 21 -7.28 11.95 1.65
N TYR A 22 -8.11 12.92 1.24
CA TYR A 22 -9.29 13.33 1.99
C TYR A 22 -10.54 12.53 1.60
N THR A 23 -10.56 11.93 0.42
CA THR A 23 -11.69 11.10 0.00
C THR A 23 -11.81 9.83 0.86
N LYS A 24 -12.89 9.76 1.64
CA LYS A 24 -13.31 8.55 2.36
C LYS A 24 -13.50 7.36 1.40
N GLY A 25 -13.20 6.17 1.89
CA GLY A 25 -13.17 4.94 1.10
C GLY A 25 -11.83 4.71 0.39
N ASN A 26 -10.95 5.71 0.24
CA ASN A 26 -9.65 5.49 -0.42
C ASN A 26 -8.76 4.55 0.40
N ALA A 27 -8.73 4.68 1.73
CA ALA A 27 -8.02 3.73 2.60
C ALA A 27 -8.53 2.29 2.41
N LEU A 28 -9.85 2.09 2.32
CA LEU A 28 -10.43 0.76 2.05
C LEU A 28 -10.10 0.24 0.64
N LYS A 29 -10.16 1.10 -0.39
CA LYS A 29 -9.77 0.72 -1.76
C LYS A 29 -8.32 0.25 -1.81
N VAL A 30 -7.41 0.98 -1.16
CA VAL A 30 -6.01 0.59 -1.06
C VAL A 30 -5.87 -0.73 -0.29
N HIS A 31 -6.58 -0.91 0.84
CA HIS A 31 -6.57 -2.18 1.57
C HIS A 31 -6.98 -3.38 0.70
N ILE A 32 -8.05 -3.24 -0.08
CA ILE A 32 -8.53 -4.29 -1.00
C ILE A 32 -7.50 -4.54 -2.11
N LEU A 33 -6.91 -3.48 -2.67
CA LEU A 33 -5.87 -3.59 -3.69
C LEU A 33 -4.65 -4.37 -3.17
N LEU A 34 -4.14 -4.02 -1.98
CA LEU A 34 -3.01 -4.72 -1.37
C LEU A 34 -3.30 -6.21 -1.16
N GLN A 35 -4.53 -6.56 -0.75
CA GLN A 35 -4.94 -7.95 -0.57
C GLN A 35 -4.90 -8.76 -1.87
N GLN A 36 -5.15 -8.14 -3.03
CA GLN A 36 -5.08 -8.80 -4.34
C GLN A 36 -3.65 -9.06 -4.81
N PHE A 37 -2.69 -8.27 -4.33
CA PHE A 37 -1.29 -8.31 -4.77
C PHE A 37 -0.35 -8.98 -3.76
N VAL A 38 -0.73 -9.11 -2.48
CA VAL A 38 0.17 -9.61 -1.42
C VAL A 38 0.79 -10.98 -1.74
N SER A 39 0.01 -11.91 -2.30
CA SER A 39 0.49 -13.24 -2.66
C SER A 39 1.40 -13.27 -3.90
N LYS A 40 1.48 -12.16 -4.63
CA LYS A 40 2.28 -12.01 -5.85
C LYS A 40 3.59 -11.26 -5.62
N ILE A 41 3.78 -10.70 -4.43
CA ILE A 41 4.97 -9.91 -4.09
C ILE A 41 5.91 -10.77 -3.27
N ASN A 42 7.12 -10.93 -3.78
CA ASN A 42 8.21 -11.50 -3.00
C ASN A 42 8.82 -10.39 -2.13
N PHE A 43 8.80 -10.60 -0.81
CA PHE A 43 9.46 -9.72 0.15
C PHE A 43 10.84 -10.30 0.50
N ASP A 44 11.87 -9.46 0.46
CA ASP A 44 13.27 -9.88 0.69
C ASP A 44 13.49 -10.54 2.06
N ASN A 45 12.68 -10.17 3.06
CA ASN A 45 12.73 -10.75 4.39
C ASN A 45 11.39 -10.61 5.12
N TYR A 46 11.27 -11.39 6.19
CA TYR A 46 10.08 -11.41 7.04
C TYR A 46 9.76 -10.07 7.69
N PHE A 47 10.76 -9.25 8.02
CA PHE A 47 10.53 -7.94 8.62
C PHE A 47 9.80 -7.00 7.66
N LEU A 48 10.16 -6.98 6.38
CA LEU A 48 9.47 -6.19 5.35
C LEU A 48 8.03 -6.67 5.15
N PHE A 49 7.82 -7.98 5.13
CA PHE A 49 6.47 -8.55 5.07
C PHE A 49 5.62 -8.12 6.28
N MET A 50 6.19 -8.17 7.50
CA MET A 50 5.49 -7.76 8.71
C MET A 50 5.14 -6.27 8.73
N GLU A 51 6.04 -5.40 8.27
CA GLU A 51 5.71 -3.98 8.14
C GLU A 51 4.66 -3.74 7.04
N PHE A 52 4.69 -4.49 5.94
CA PHE A 52 3.62 -4.44 4.93
C PHE A 52 2.26 -4.83 5.53
N GLU A 53 2.18 -5.97 6.21
CA GLU A 53 0.96 -6.47 6.84
C GLU A 53 0.41 -5.50 7.89
N LYS A 54 1.30 -4.94 8.72
CA LYS A 54 0.93 -3.91 9.70
C LYS A 54 0.25 -2.72 9.03
N ARG A 55 0.84 -2.19 7.95
CA ARG A 55 0.27 -1.06 7.20
C ARG A 55 -1.03 -1.45 6.51
N HIS A 56 -1.12 -2.66 5.97
CA HIS A 56 -2.34 -3.23 5.39
C HIS A 56 -3.50 -3.26 6.39
N GLN A 57 -3.25 -3.69 7.63
CA GLN A 57 -4.26 -3.68 8.69
C GLN A 57 -4.61 -2.27 9.17
N GLN A 58 -3.63 -1.36 9.25
CA GLN A 58 -3.87 0.03 9.64
C GLN A 58 -4.81 0.74 8.68
N LEU A 59 -4.71 0.50 7.36
CA LEU A 59 -5.62 1.08 6.37
C LEU A 59 -7.09 0.70 6.62
N LYS A 60 -7.36 -0.54 7.03
CA LYS A 60 -8.71 -0.99 7.38
C LYS A 60 -9.25 -0.26 8.61
N GLN A 61 -8.39 0.05 9.58
CA GLN A 61 -8.76 0.80 10.78
C GLN A 61 -8.98 2.29 10.49
N ILE A 62 -8.12 2.87 9.64
CA ILE A 62 -8.21 4.28 9.22
C ILE A 62 -9.57 4.57 8.60
N GLU A 63 -10.12 3.66 7.80
CA GLU A 63 -11.45 3.83 7.20
C GLU A 63 -12.56 4.15 8.22
N LEU A 64 -12.44 3.66 9.46
CA LEU A 64 -13.43 3.86 10.50
C LEU A 64 -13.30 5.20 11.24
N ILE A 65 -12.22 5.95 11.01
CA ILE A 65 -11.99 7.25 11.66
C ILE A 65 -13.04 8.24 11.16
N SER A 66 -13.74 8.93 12.06
CA SER A 66 -14.75 9.93 11.65
C SER A 66 -14.13 11.29 11.31
N ASP A 67 -13.08 11.67 12.05
CA ASP A 67 -12.34 12.90 11.81
C ASP A 67 -11.61 12.85 10.46
N LEU A 68 -11.87 13.84 9.61
CA LEU A 68 -11.39 13.82 8.22
C LEU A 68 -9.91 14.19 8.12
N ASP A 69 -9.43 15.10 8.98
CA ASP A 69 -8.04 15.55 8.96
C ASP A 69 -7.13 14.44 9.49
N ASN A 70 -7.52 13.80 10.60
CA ASN A 70 -6.83 12.64 11.16
C ASN A 70 -6.86 11.44 10.20
N TYR A 71 -7.98 11.23 9.50
CA TYR A 71 -8.06 10.23 8.44
C TYR A 71 -7.03 10.50 7.34
N ALA A 72 -7.02 11.72 6.81
CA ALA A 72 -6.16 12.09 5.69
C ALA A 72 -4.68 11.98 6.08
N GLU A 73 -4.31 12.44 7.27
CA GLU A 73 -2.94 12.35 7.79
C GLU A 73 -2.49 10.88 7.91
N LEU A 74 -3.27 10.05 8.60
CA LEU A 74 -2.91 8.65 8.80
C LEU A 74 -2.94 7.87 7.49
N PHE A 75 -3.88 8.16 6.58
CA PHE A 75 -3.91 7.52 5.27
C PHE A 75 -2.67 7.89 4.45
N ALA A 76 -2.32 9.17 4.37
CA ALA A 76 -1.14 9.65 3.66
C ALA A 76 0.15 9.01 4.20
N GLU A 77 0.30 8.95 5.53
CA GLU A 77 1.45 8.33 6.18
C GLU A 77 1.59 6.85 5.80
N ASN A 78 0.48 6.09 5.88
CA ASN A 78 0.49 4.67 5.58
C ASN A 78 0.75 4.41 4.09
N LEU A 79 0.14 5.19 3.20
CA LEU A 79 0.35 5.08 1.77
C LEU A 79 1.82 5.36 1.40
N LEU A 80 2.41 6.43 1.94
CA LEU A 80 3.81 6.76 1.67
C LEU A 80 4.75 5.64 2.14
N LYS A 81 4.51 5.09 3.34
CA LYS A 81 5.33 4.01 3.89
C LYS A 81 5.21 2.72 3.08
N LEU A 82 4.01 2.38 2.60
CA LEU A 82 3.81 1.26 1.69
C LEU A 82 4.59 1.45 0.38
N ILE A 83 4.51 2.64 -0.23
CA ILE A 83 5.26 2.95 -1.46
C ILE A 83 6.77 2.82 -1.23
N LEU A 84 7.30 3.34 -0.12
CA LEU A 84 8.72 3.23 0.20
C LEU A 84 9.14 1.77 0.42
N LEU A 85 8.34 0.99 1.14
CA LEU A 85 8.59 -0.43 1.39
C LEU A 85 8.66 -1.21 0.08
N LEU A 86 7.67 -1.02 -0.80
CA LEU A 86 7.59 -1.70 -2.09
C LEU A 86 8.67 -1.26 -3.08
N LYS A 87 9.16 -0.01 -3.00
CA LYS A 87 10.31 0.45 -3.80
C LYS A 87 11.64 -0.15 -3.35
N ASN A 88 11.76 -0.47 -2.06
CA ASN A 88 13.00 -0.94 -1.47
C ASN A 88 13.12 -2.47 -1.43
N CYS A 89 12.03 -3.22 -1.65
CA CYS A 89 12.12 -4.65 -1.93
C CYS A 89 12.88 -4.88 -3.23
N LYS A 90 13.86 -5.78 -3.23
CA LYS A 90 14.59 -6.16 -4.45
C LYS A 90 13.67 -6.92 -5.39
N THR A 91 13.80 -6.68 -6.69
CA THR A 91 13.29 -7.66 -7.66
C THR A 91 14.34 -8.75 -7.72
N GLU A 92 13.99 -9.99 -7.44
CA GLU A 92 14.77 -11.08 -7.99
C GLU A 92 14.50 -11.07 -9.50
N GLU A 93 15.45 -10.52 -10.26
CA GLU A 93 15.56 -10.83 -11.68
C GLU A 93 15.99 -12.30 -11.77
N LEU A 94 15.05 -13.17 -12.14
CA LEU A 94 15.31 -14.57 -12.50
C LEU A 94 16.03 -14.65 -13.85
#